data_AF-A0A7G3FSP0-F1
#
_entry.id   AF-A0A7G3FSP0-F1
#
_cell.length_a   1.000
_cell.length_b   1.000
_cell.length_c   1.000
_cell.angle_alpha   90.00
_cell.angle_beta   90.00
_cell.angle_gamma   90.00
#
_symmetry.space_group_name_H-M   'P 1'
#
loop_
_entity.id
_entity.type
_entity.pdbx_description
1 polymer ?
#
loop_
_entity_poly.entity_id
_entity_poly.type
_entity_poly.pdbx_seq_one_letter_code
_entity_poly.pdbx_strand_id
1 'polypeptide(L)'
;MPLVYGTCMKYLKDREAAKDMAMQVFEKLMKELKEKEVQNFKSWLYVLTRNECLMFLRKKSPEINGVELMEYQLPMHHNNGAELEEDLDKMETCIEGLNEGQNVCIRLFYLEKKTYQEVCEATGFELKKVKSYLQNGRRNLKICIEKLREQEEQTY
;
A
#
# COMPACT_ATOMS: atom_id res chain seq x y z
N MET A 1 5.43 5.35 -19.60
CA MET A 1 4.27 5.93 -18.87
C MET A 1 2.90 5.21 -19.05
N PRO A 2 2.77 3.92 -19.43
CA PRO A 2 1.46 3.22 -19.35
C PRO A 2 0.89 3.08 -17.92
N LEU A 3 1.76 3.17 -16.91
CA LEU A 3 1.41 2.99 -15.50
C LEU A 3 0.38 4.02 -14.99
N VAL A 4 0.47 5.30 -15.38
CA VAL A 4 -0.43 6.34 -14.87
C VAL A 4 -1.83 6.16 -15.45
N TYR A 5 -1.97 6.19 -16.77
CA TYR A 5 -3.27 6.03 -17.43
C TYR A 5 -3.91 4.66 -17.12
N GLY A 6 -3.12 3.58 -17.12
CA GLY A 6 -3.62 2.25 -16.73
C GLY A 6 -4.11 2.20 -15.28
N THR A 7 -3.43 2.88 -14.37
CA THR A 7 -3.88 3.02 -12.97
C THR A 7 -5.16 3.84 -12.89
N CYS A 8 -5.26 4.97 -13.60
CA CYS A 8 -6.48 5.77 -13.68
C CYS A 8 -7.66 4.94 -14.22
N MET A 9 -7.46 4.20 -15.30
CA MET A 9 -8.47 3.31 -15.89
C MET A 9 -8.94 2.23 -14.91
N LYS A 10 -8.01 1.64 -14.15
CA LYS A 10 -8.32 0.63 -13.13
C LYS A 10 -9.29 1.16 -12.08
N TYR A 11 -9.10 2.39 -11.60
CA TYR A 11 -9.92 2.97 -10.53
C TYR A 11 -11.19 3.65 -11.04
N LEU A 12 -11.09 4.46 -12.10
CA LEU A 12 -12.20 5.31 -12.55
C LEU A 12 -13.16 4.57 -13.48
N LYS A 13 -12.70 3.52 -14.17
CA LYS A 13 -13.49 2.72 -15.13
C LYS A 13 -14.18 3.56 -16.22
N ASP A 14 -13.66 4.76 -16.48
CA ASP A 14 -14.16 5.73 -17.45
C ASP A 14 -12.97 6.28 -18.24
N ARG A 15 -13.06 6.23 -19.57
CA ARG A 15 -11.93 6.58 -20.44
C ARG A 15 -11.61 8.07 -20.42
N GLU A 16 -12.61 8.93 -20.41
CA GLU A 16 -12.41 10.38 -20.45
C GLU A 16 -11.94 10.86 -19.08
N ALA A 17 -12.59 10.41 -18.00
CA ALA A 17 -12.14 10.72 -16.64
C ALA A 17 -10.71 10.22 -16.37
N ALA A 18 -10.32 9.06 -16.91
CA ALA A 18 -8.96 8.56 -16.77
C ALA A 18 -7.92 9.36 -17.55
N LYS A 19 -8.27 9.90 -18.73
CA LYS A 19 -7.38 10.80 -19.49
C LYS A 19 -7.17 12.10 -18.73
N ASP A 20 -8.25 12.72 -18.29
CA ASP A 20 -8.22 13.98 -17.53
C ASP A 20 -7.41 13.82 -16.24
N MET A 21 -7.66 12.72 -15.51
CA MET A 21 -6.91 12.41 -14.29
C MET A 21 -5.43 12.18 -14.55
N ALA A 22 -5.08 11.46 -15.62
CA ALA A 22 -3.68 11.25 -15.98
C ALA A 22 -2.99 12.59 -16.22
N MET A 23 -3.61 13.52 -16.96
CA MET A 23 -3.06 14.87 -17.19
C MET A 23 -2.83 15.62 -15.88
N GLN A 24 -3.79 15.60 -14.96
CA GLN A 24 -3.65 16.23 -13.64
C GLN A 24 -2.47 15.64 -12.84
N VAL A 25 -2.31 14.31 -12.88
CA VAL A 25 -1.18 13.63 -12.23
C VAL A 25 0.15 14.09 -12.82
N PHE A 26 0.26 14.23 -14.15
CA PHE A 26 1.48 14.73 -14.80
C PHE A 26 1.80 16.18 -14.44
N GLU A 27 0.79 17.05 -14.36
CA GLU A 27 1.01 18.44 -13.92
C GLU A 27 1.55 18.51 -12.49
N LYS A 28 1.00 17.68 -11.59
CA LYS A 28 1.43 17.61 -10.20
C LYS A 28 2.82 17.00 -10.06
N LEU A 29 3.10 15.95 -10.83
CA LEU A 29 4.41 15.31 -10.95
C LEU A 29 5.52 16.32 -11.26
N MET A 30 5.29 17.20 -12.25
CA MET A 30 6.27 18.21 -12.65
C MET A 30 6.54 19.26 -11.57
N LYS A 31 5.60 19.49 -10.65
CA LYS A 31 5.79 20.40 -9.50
C LYS A 31 6.54 19.70 -8.38
N GLU A 32 6.11 18.50 -8.00
CA GLU A 32 6.69 17.78 -6.86
C GLU A 32 8.15 17.36 -7.10
N LEU A 33 8.53 16.98 -8.32
CA LEU A 33 9.91 16.61 -8.63
C LEU A 33 10.90 17.78 -8.59
N LYS A 34 10.42 19.04 -8.58
CA LYS A 34 11.29 20.21 -8.38
C LYS A 34 11.66 20.43 -6.91
N GLU A 35 10.83 19.93 -6.01
CA GLU A 35 10.92 20.21 -4.57
C GLU A 35 11.38 18.99 -3.76
N LYS A 36 11.26 17.78 -4.32
CA LYS A 36 11.51 16.53 -3.60
C LYS A 36 12.34 15.56 -4.42
N GLU A 37 13.35 14.99 -3.77
CA GLU A 37 14.06 13.83 -4.30
C GLU A 37 13.24 12.55 -4.03
N VAL A 38 13.01 11.74 -5.07
CA VAL A 38 12.16 10.55 -4.99
C VAL A 38 13.00 9.29 -5.22
N GLN A 39 13.34 8.59 -4.14
CA GLN A 39 14.17 7.38 -4.16
C GLN A 39 13.52 6.20 -4.90
N ASN A 40 12.20 5.98 -4.76
CA ASN A 40 11.45 4.94 -5.50
C ASN A 40 10.36 5.55 -6.37
N PHE A 41 10.76 6.08 -7.53
CA PHE A 41 9.90 6.83 -8.44
C PHE A 41 8.66 6.05 -8.89
N LYS A 42 8.80 4.77 -9.24
CA LYS A 42 7.67 3.95 -9.72
C LYS A 42 6.60 3.75 -8.65
N SER A 43 7.02 3.37 -7.44
CA SER A 43 6.10 3.15 -6.32
C SER A 43 5.41 4.46 -5.92
N TRP A 44 6.19 5.54 -5.80
CA TRP A 44 5.67 6.85 -5.48
C TRP A 44 4.67 7.36 -6.53
N LEU A 45 4.98 7.24 -7.82
CA LEU A 45 4.08 7.64 -8.91
C LEU A 45 2.77 6.83 -8.91
N TYR A 46 2.83 5.53 -8.61
CA TYR A 46 1.62 4.71 -8.47
C TYR A 46 0.75 5.20 -7.30
N VAL A 47 1.36 5.45 -6.14
CA VAL A 47 0.65 5.96 -4.95
C VAL A 47 0.03 7.33 -5.22
N LEU A 48 0.78 8.24 -5.85
CA LEU A 48 0.28 9.55 -6.26
C LEU A 48 -0.95 9.39 -7.17
N THR A 49 -0.82 8.62 -8.26
CA THR A 49 -1.90 8.40 -9.24
C THR A 49 -3.14 7.79 -8.59
N ARG A 50 -2.96 6.75 -7.77
CA ARG A 50 -4.04 6.11 -7.03
C ARG A 50 -4.77 7.11 -6.14
N ASN A 51 -4.02 7.89 -5.36
CA ASN A 51 -4.60 8.82 -4.39
C ASN A 51 -5.45 9.90 -5.09
N GLU A 52 -5.00 10.42 -6.24
CA GLU A 52 -5.79 11.38 -7.04
C GLU A 52 -7.09 10.75 -7.56
N CYS A 53 -7.03 9.51 -8.06
CA CYS A 53 -8.24 8.78 -8.49
C CYS A 53 -9.22 8.57 -7.33
N LEU A 54 -8.72 8.21 -6.15
CA LEU A 54 -9.54 8.01 -4.95
C LEU A 54 -10.15 9.32 -4.45
N MET A 55 -9.40 10.41 -4.47
CA MET A 55 -9.92 11.74 -4.13
C MET A 55 -11.03 12.16 -5.09
N PHE A 56 -10.87 11.90 -6.38
CA PHE A 56 -11.91 12.15 -7.38
C PHE A 56 -13.19 11.35 -7.12
N LEU A 57 -13.05 10.04 -6.86
CA LEU A 57 -14.21 9.18 -6.57
C LEU A 57 -14.96 9.60 -5.29
N ARG A 58 -14.24 9.98 -4.23
CA ARG A 58 -14.84 10.49 -2.98
C ARG A 58 -15.66 11.75 -3.19
N LYS A 59 -15.21 12.65 -4.08
CA LYS A 59 -15.97 13.87 -4.43
C LYS A 59 -17.24 13.55 -5.23
N LYS A 60 -17.25 12.47 -6.00
CA LYS A 60 -18.36 12.09 -6.89
C LYS A 60 -19.46 11.30 -6.16
N SER A 61 -19.14 10.59 -5.07
CA SER A 61 -20.14 9.96 -4.21
C SER A 61 -19.65 9.87 -2.75
N PRO A 62 -20.29 10.60 -1.82
CA PRO A 62 -19.97 10.54 -0.39
C PRO A 62 -20.24 9.17 0.25
N GLU A 63 -21.07 8.33 -0.37
CA GLU A 63 -21.43 7.00 0.13
C GLU A 63 -20.32 5.95 -0.12
N ILE A 64 -19.32 6.25 -0.96
CA ILE A 64 -18.11 5.42 -1.16
C ILE A 64 -17.14 5.53 0.03
N ASN A 65 -17.63 5.90 1.22
CA ASN A 65 -16.87 5.79 2.47
C ASN A 65 -16.75 4.33 2.96
N GLY A 66 -17.61 3.42 2.47
CA GLY A 66 -17.65 2.00 2.88
C GLY A 66 -16.86 1.04 1.99
N VAL A 67 -16.49 1.43 0.76
CA VAL A 67 -15.54 0.65 -0.04
C VAL A 67 -14.15 1.10 0.38
N GLU A 68 -13.70 0.59 1.53
CA GLU A 68 -12.32 0.69 1.93
C GLU A 68 -11.50 -0.06 0.88
N LEU A 69 -11.05 0.67 -0.13
CA LEU A 69 -10.10 0.19 -1.10
C LEU A 69 -8.89 -0.33 -0.34
N MET A 70 -8.79 -1.65 -0.31
CA MET A 70 -7.62 -2.37 0.15
C MET A 70 -6.39 -1.64 -0.32
N GLU A 71 -5.61 -1.15 0.64
CA GLU A 71 -4.37 -0.46 0.39
C GLU A 71 -3.33 -1.51 -0.05
N TYR A 72 -3.50 -2.03 -1.27
CA TYR A 72 -2.43 -2.75 -1.96
C TYR A 72 -1.41 -1.70 -2.39
N GLN A 73 -0.45 -1.43 -1.51
CA GLN A 73 0.90 -1.13 -1.95
C GLN A 73 1.45 -2.46 -2.47
N LEU A 74 1.35 -2.72 -3.77
CA LEU A 74 2.21 -3.73 -4.39
C LEU A 74 3.61 -3.11 -4.41
N PRO A 75 4.59 -3.66 -3.69
CA PRO A 75 5.96 -3.39 -4.04
C PRO A 75 6.15 -4.02 -5.42
N MET A 76 6.35 -3.20 -6.46
CA MET A 76 6.94 -3.73 -7.69
C MET A 76 8.44 -3.95 -7.43
N HIS A 77 8.76 -4.96 -6.61
CA HIS A 77 10.10 -5.53 -6.56
C HIS A 77 10.19 -6.57 -7.67
N HIS A 78 11.08 -6.33 -8.62
CA HIS A 78 11.46 -7.31 -9.63
C HIS A 78 12.57 -8.16 -8.99
N ASN A 79 12.19 -9.09 -8.10
CA ASN A 79 13.15 -10.01 -7.47
C ASN A 79 13.13 -11.37 -8.17
N ASN A 80 14.30 -11.98 -8.29
CA ASN A 80 14.45 -13.34 -8.82
C ASN A 80 13.88 -14.36 -7.82
N GLY A 81 13.50 -15.56 -8.29
CA GLY A 81 12.74 -16.54 -7.50
C GLY A 81 13.36 -16.97 -6.15
N ALA A 82 14.69 -16.99 -6.04
CA ALA A 82 15.38 -17.33 -4.79
C ALA A 82 15.35 -16.19 -3.75
N GLU A 83 15.47 -14.93 -4.19
CA GLU A 83 15.36 -13.75 -3.31
C GLU A 83 13.93 -13.60 -2.76
N LEU A 84 12.93 -14.07 -3.53
CA LEU A 84 11.53 -14.04 -3.11
C LEU A 84 11.24 -15.03 -1.97
N GLU A 85 11.82 -16.23 -2.01
CA GLU A 85 11.62 -17.27 -0.99
C GLU A 85 12.27 -16.84 0.34
N GLU A 86 13.47 -16.27 0.29
CA GLU A 86 14.17 -15.73 1.46
C GLU A 86 13.46 -14.50 2.06
N ASP A 87 12.88 -13.64 1.21
CA ASP A 87 12.05 -12.51 1.66
C ASP A 87 10.74 -12.98 2.35
N LEU A 88 10.21 -14.16 2.02
CA LEU A 88 8.99 -14.71 2.65
C LEU A 88 9.26 -15.23 4.07
N ASP A 89 10.37 -15.94 4.30
CA ASP A 89 10.73 -16.43 5.65
C ASP A 89 11.02 -15.27 6.61
N LYS A 90 11.69 -14.21 6.12
CA LYS A 90 11.89 -12.96 6.87
C LYS A 90 10.57 -12.29 7.20
N MET A 91 9.62 -12.29 6.25
CA MET A 91 8.30 -11.71 6.48
C MET A 91 7.54 -12.45 7.57
N GLU A 92 7.52 -13.78 7.57
CA GLU A 92 6.82 -14.57 8.58
C GLU A 92 7.42 -14.33 9.96
N THR A 93 8.75 -14.36 10.08
CA THR A 93 9.48 -14.04 11.32
C THR A 93 9.11 -12.65 11.85
N CYS A 94 9.05 -11.64 10.97
CA CYS A 94 8.67 -10.30 11.35
C CYS A 94 7.19 -10.17 11.75
N ILE A 95 6.29 -10.94 11.14
CA ILE A 95 4.87 -11.00 11.53
C ILE A 95 4.72 -11.58 12.93
N GLU A 96 5.42 -12.67 13.24
CA GLU A 96 5.43 -13.29 14.57
C GLU A 96 5.95 -12.35 15.67
N GLY A 97 6.89 -11.46 15.33
CA GLY A 97 7.41 -10.43 16.25
C GLY A 97 6.47 -9.23 16.52
N LEU A 98 5.34 -9.13 15.82
CA LEU A 98 4.35 -8.07 16.08
C LEU A 98 3.59 -8.36 17.38
N ASN A 99 3.09 -7.30 18.04
CA ASN A 99 2.13 -7.51 19.13
C ASN A 99 0.85 -8.16 18.60
N GLU A 100 0.13 -8.85 19.49
CA GLU A 100 -1.05 -9.66 19.14
C GLU A 100 -2.08 -8.91 18.28
N GLY A 101 -2.41 -7.67 18.65
CA GLY A 101 -3.38 -6.86 17.91
C GLY A 101 -2.90 -6.48 16.50
N GLN A 102 -1.62 -6.19 16.34
CA GLN A 102 -1.02 -5.95 15.02
C GLN A 102 -0.97 -7.24 14.19
N ASN A 103 -0.52 -8.35 14.78
CA ASN A 103 -0.40 -9.64 14.11
C ASN A 103 -1.76 -10.09 13.54
N VAL A 104 -2.79 -10.16 14.38
CA VAL A 104 -4.11 -10.63 13.96
C VAL A 104 -4.72 -9.73 12.88
N CYS A 105 -4.59 -8.41 13.03
CA CYS A 105 -5.10 -7.47 12.02
C CYS A 105 -4.36 -7.62 10.69
N ILE A 106 -3.02 -7.75 10.71
CA ILE A 106 -2.22 -7.92 9.50
C ILE A 106 -2.60 -9.22 8.77
N ARG A 107 -2.73 -10.35 9.48
CA ARG A 107 -3.10 -11.63 8.87
C ARG A 107 -4.49 -11.58 8.24
N LEU A 108 -5.50 -11.14 8.99
CA LEU A 108 -6.87 -11.03 8.49
C LEU A 108 -6.96 -10.10 7.27
N PHE A 109 -6.31 -8.93 7.33
CA PHE A 109 -6.43 -7.94 6.26
C PHE A 109 -5.63 -8.32 5.01
N TYR A 110 -4.36 -8.69 5.16
CA TYR A 110 -3.46 -8.90 4.02
C TYR A 110 -3.42 -10.34 3.51
N LEU A 111 -3.47 -11.34 4.41
CA LEU A 111 -3.40 -12.75 4.01
C LEU A 111 -4.79 -13.29 3.67
N GLU A 112 -5.78 -13.02 4.52
CA GLU A 112 -7.16 -13.47 4.33
C GLU A 112 -8.03 -12.49 3.53
N LYS A 113 -7.48 -11.34 3.13
CA LYS A 113 -8.14 -10.36 2.26
C LYS A 113 -9.49 -9.88 2.83
N LYS A 114 -9.54 -9.62 4.14
CA LYS A 114 -10.70 -9.01 4.80
C LYS A 114 -10.70 -7.48 4.64
N THR A 115 -11.90 -6.89 4.58
CA THR A 115 -12.11 -5.44 4.72
C THR A 115 -11.92 -5.00 6.18
N TYR A 116 -11.78 -3.70 6.47
CA TYR A 116 -11.61 -3.30 7.87
C TYR A 116 -12.86 -3.61 8.69
N GLN A 117 -14.07 -3.55 8.10
CA GLN A 117 -15.30 -3.94 8.79
C GLN A 117 -15.29 -5.43 9.17
N GLU A 118 -14.93 -6.32 8.25
CA GLU A 118 -14.81 -7.74 8.56
C GLU A 118 -13.73 -8.02 9.62
N VAL A 119 -12.63 -7.24 9.63
CA VAL A 119 -11.62 -7.34 10.69
C VAL A 119 -12.19 -6.86 12.03
N CYS A 120 -12.98 -5.77 12.05
CA CYS A 120 -13.67 -5.32 13.26
C CYS A 120 -14.62 -6.39 13.80
N GLU A 121 -15.42 -7.00 12.92
CA GLU A 121 -16.36 -8.07 13.27
C GLU A 121 -15.64 -9.31 13.81
N ALA A 122 -14.54 -9.72 13.19
CA ALA A 122 -13.78 -10.89 13.61
C ALA A 122 -13.03 -10.70 14.94
N THR A 123 -12.56 -9.48 15.22
CA THR A 123 -11.70 -9.19 16.38
C THR A 123 -12.44 -8.49 17.54
N GLY A 124 -13.62 -7.93 17.29
CA GLY A 124 -14.32 -7.05 18.23
C GLY A 124 -13.65 -5.68 18.42
N PHE A 125 -12.61 -5.35 17.65
CA PHE A 125 -11.94 -4.05 17.75
C PHE A 125 -12.73 -2.95 17.04
N GLU A 126 -12.70 -1.74 17.61
CA GLU A 126 -13.20 -0.56 16.92
C GLU A 126 -12.40 -0.25 15.65
N LEU A 127 -13.06 0.30 14.63
CA LEU A 127 -12.45 0.66 13.34
C LEU A 127 -11.19 1.50 13.47
N LYS A 128 -11.18 2.46 14.41
CA LYS A 128 -10.00 3.30 14.67
C LYS A 128 -8.82 2.48 15.18
N LYS A 129 -9.09 1.47 16.03
CA LYS A 129 -8.08 0.58 16.58
C LYS A 129 -7.54 -0.38 15.50
N VAL A 130 -8.40 -0.95 14.66
CA VAL A 130 -7.99 -1.77 13.50
C VAL A 130 -7.08 -0.97 12.56
N LYS A 131 -7.45 0.27 12.21
CA LYS A 131 -6.62 1.16 11.38
C LYS A 131 -5.25 1.43 12.02
N SER A 132 -5.24 1.69 13.33
CA SER A 132 -3.99 1.89 14.09
C SER A 132 -3.11 0.64 14.08
N TYR A 133 -3.68 -0.54 14.31
CA TYR A 133 -2.94 -1.80 14.28
C TYR A 133 -2.36 -2.11 12.90
N LEU A 134 -3.12 -1.91 11.82
CA LEU A 134 -2.62 -2.11 10.45
C LEU A 134 -1.50 -1.12 10.09
N GLN A 135 -1.67 0.16 10.44
CA GLN A 135 -0.66 1.18 10.16
C GLN A 135 0.64 0.90 10.92
N ASN A 136 0.56 0.65 12.22
CA ASN A 136 1.73 0.40 13.05
C ASN A 136 2.36 -0.96 12.76
N GLY A 137 1.55 -1.99 12.48
CA GLY A 137 2.01 -3.30 12.04
C GLY A 137 2.87 -3.20 10.79
N ARG A 138 2.40 -2.53 9.73
CA ARG A 138 3.19 -2.32 8.50
C ARG A 138 4.49 -1.57 8.74
N ARG A 139 4.45 -0.52 9.58
CA ARG A 139 5.67 0.22 9.94
C ARG A 139 6.68 -0.69 10.64
N ASN A 140 6.21 -1.51 11.57
CA ASN A 140 7.06 -2.44 12.32
C ASN A 140 7.62 -3.55 11.43
N LEU A 141 6.81 -4.10 10.50
CA LEU A 141 7.27 -5.07 9.51
C LEU A 141 8.38 -4.49 8.63
N LYS A 142 8.19 -3.26 8.14
CA LYS A 142 9.22 -2.57 7.34
C LYS A 142 10.54 -2.45 8.12
N ILE A 143 10.50 -1.96 9.36
CA ILE A 143 11.69 -1.80 10.22
C ILE A 143 12.36 -3.15 10.48
N CYS A 144 11.57 -4.20 10.71
CA CYS A 144 12.09 -5.55 10.95
C CYS A 144 12.81 -6.10 9.71
N ILE A 145 12.20 -6.00 8.52
CA ILE A 145 12.81 -6.44 7.26
C ILE A 145 14.09 -5.66 6.94
N GLU A 146 14.09 -4.33 7.11
CA GLU A 146 15.28 -3.50 6.89
C GLU A 146 16.44 -3.94 7.80
N LYS A 147 16.17 -4.21 9.09
CA LYS A 147 17.19 -4.71 10.02
C LYS A 147 17.75 -6.08 9.64
N LEU A 148 16.89 -7.01 9.19
CA LEU A 148 17.33 -8.34 8.77
C LEU A 148 18.26 -8.25 7.54
N ARG A 149 17.93 -7.36 6.59
CA ARG A 149 18.79 -7.10 5.42
C ARG A 149 20.13 -6.48 5.80
N GLU A 150 20.15 -5.51 6.71
CA GLU A 150 21.40 -4.89 7.20
C GLU A 150 22.32 -5.89 7.91
N GLN A 151 21.77 -6.89 8.60
CA GLN A 151 22.55 -7.93 9.28
C GLN A 151 23.23 -8.90 8.29
N GLU A 152 22.60 -9.14 7.14
CA GLU A 152 23.16 -9.99 6.08
C GLU A 152 24.30 -9.30 5.34
N GLU A 153 24.16 -8.00 5.05
CA GLU A 153 25.21 -7.19 4.42
C GLU A 153 26.48 -7.07 5.29
N GLN A 154 26.35 -7.18 6.62
CA GLN A 154 27.49 -7.15 7.56
C GLN A 154 28.17 -8.52 7.75
N THR A 155 27.55 -9.59 7.26
CA THR A 155 28.07 -10.96 7.39
C THR A 155 28.96 -11.38 6.21
N TYR A 156 29.08 -10.51 5.20
CA TYR A 156 29.97 -10.63 4.03
C TYR A 156 31.08 -9.58 4.05
#